data_AF-A0A9C7QEG4-F1
#
_entry.id   AF-A0A9C7QEG4-F1
#
_cell.length_a   1.000
_cell.length_b   1.000
_cell.length_c   1.000
_cell.angle_alpha   90.00
_cell.angle_beta   90.00
_cell.angle_gamma   90.00
#
_symmetry.space_group_name_H-M   'P 1'
#
loop_
_entity.id
_entity.type
_entity.pdbx_description
1 polymer ?
#
loop_
_entity_poly.entity_id
_entity_poly.type
_entity_poly.pdbx_seq_one_letter_code
_entity_poly.pdbx_strand_id
1 'polypeptide(L)' 'GGQDMKCMRVKNGEIESILLNEACSSGCGSFIENFANALGMSSADFATLGLTADHPVDLGSRCTVFMNSRVKQAQKEG' A
#
# COMPACT_ATOMS: atom_id res chain seq x y z
N GLY A 1 5.70 -5.03 6.48
CA GLY A 1 5.13 -5.06 7.85
C GLY A 1 4.16 -3.93 8.03
N GLY A 2 3.77 -3.60 9.27
CA GLY A 2 2.81 -2.52 9.54
C GLY A 2 3.38 -1.12 9.23
N GLN A 3 4.60 -0.83 9.68
CA GLN A 3 5.21 0.50 9.55
C GLN A 3 6.45 0.52 8.64
N ASP A 4 6.97 -0.65 8.29
CA ASP A 4 8.18 -0.78 7.48
C ASP A 4 8.02 -1.83 6.38
N MET A 5 8.95 -1.79 5.41
CA MET A 5 9.16 -2.83 4.42
C MET A 5 10.60 -3.33 4.50
N LYS A 6 10.77 -4.65 4.47
CA LYS A 6 12.07 -5.32 4.51
C LYS A 6 12.17 -6.28 3.33
N CYS A 7 13.24 -6.15 2.56
CA CYS A 7 13.57 -7.08 1.47
C CYS A 7 14.93 -7.71 1.78
N MET A 8 14.98 -9.03 1.87
CA MET A 8 16.19 -9.79 2.17
C MET A 8 16.53 -10.66 0.96
N ARG A 9 17.74 -10.53 0.43
CA ARG A 9 18.26 -11.41 -0.62
C ARG A 9 19.05 -12.55 0.04
N VAL A 10 18.64 -13.78 -0.24
CA VAL A 10 19.30 -14.99 0.25
C VAL A 10 19.98 -15.71 -0.91
N LYS A 11 21.25 -16.09 -0.72
CA LYS A 11 22.03 -16.85 -1.69
C LYS A 11 22.87 -17.88 -0.94
N ASN A 12 22.83 -19.14 -1.40
CA ASN A 12 23.54 -20.26 -0.77
C ASN A 12 23.21 -20.46 0.73
N GLY A 13 21.97 -20.15 1.14
CA GLY A 13 21.53 -20.25 2.53
C GLY A 13 21.94 -19.07 3.42
N GLU A 14 22.65 -18.08 2.89
CA GLU A 14 23.09 -16.90 3.63
C GLU A 14 22.40 -15.62 3.13
N ILE A 15 22.23 -14.64 4.02
CA ILE A 15 21.70 -13.32 3.67
C ILE A 15 22.83 -12.53 2.99
N GLU A 16 22.66 -12.23 1.71
CA GLU A 16 23.61 -11.45 0.91
C GLU A 16 23.38 -9.94 1.08
N SER A 17 22.12 -9.51 1.19
CA SER A 17 21.78 -8.10 1.42
C SER A 17 20.39 -7.91 2.02
N ILE A 18 20.21 -6.80 2.74
CA ILE A 18 18.95 -6.37 3.33
C ILE A 18 18.68 -4.93 2.88
N LEU A 19 17.50 -4.68 2.33
CA LEU A 19 16.98 -3.35 2.02
C LEU A 19 15.80 -3.07 2.96
N LEU A 20 15.83 -1.91 3.61
CA LEU A 20 14.75 -1.45 4.49
C LEU A 20 14.17 -0.12 3.99
N ASN A 21 12.85 0.00 4.09
CA ASN A 21 12.16 1.28 4.09
C ASN A 21 11.42 1.41 5.42
N GLU A 22 11.92 2.30 6.29
CA GLU A 22 11.35 2.61 7.60
C GLU A 22 10.83 4.05 7.71
N ALA A 23 11.25 4.93 6.80
CA ALA A 23 10.95 6.36 6.87
C ALA A 23 9.63 6.75 6.19
N CYS A 24 9.05 5.85 5.38
CA CYS A 24 7.88 6.16 4.57
C CYS A 24 6.78 5.12 4.76
N SER A 25 5.55 5.60 4.99
CA SER A 25 4.35 4.74 5.10
C SER A 25 3.89 4.18 3.75
N SER A 26 4.35 4.75 2.64
CA SER A 26 3.95 4.30 1.30
C SER A 26 4.44 2.87 1.06
N GLY A 27 3.50 1.95 0.86
CA GLY A 27 3.79 0.52 0.69
C GLY A 27 3.85 -0.29 2.00
N CYS A 28 3.64 0.32 3.16
CA CYS A 28 3.56 -0.38 4.44
C CYS A 28 2.11 -0.83 4.75
N GLY A 29 1.92 -1.73 5.70
CA GLY A 29 0.59 -2.21 6.10
C GLY A 29 -0.32 -1.08 6.63
N SER A 30 0.25 -0.06 7.27
CA SER A 30 -0.47 1.13 7.72
C SER A 30 -1.07 1.93 6.57
N PHE A 31 -0.51 1.85 5.35
CA PHE A 31 -1.15 2.39 4.15
C PHE A 31 -2.48 1.68 3.90
N ILE A 32 -2.48 0.35 3.85
CA ILE A 32 -3.67 -0.47 3.59
C ILE A 32 -4.72 -0.25 4.68
N GLU A 33 -4.31 -0.28 5.94
CA GLU A 33 -5.19 -0.06 7.09
C GLU A 33 -5.87 1.31 7.06
N ASN A 34 -5.10 2.38 6.80
CA ASN A 34 -5.65 3.74 6.75
C ASN A 34 -6.68 3.91 5.63
N PHE A 35 -6.43 3.36 4.44
CA PHE A 35 -7.39 3.45 3.33
C PHE A 35 -8.63 2.57 3.56
N ALA A 36 -8.46 1.36 4.10
CA ALA A 36 -9.59 0.52 4.47
C ALA A 36 -10.50 1.22 5.49
N ASN A 37 -9.91 1.80 6.55
CA ASN A 37 -10.64 2.55 7.57
C ASN A 37 -11.37 3.77 7.00
N ALA A 38 -10.72 4.52 6.09
CA ALA A 38 -11.34 5.67 5.44
C ALA A 38 -12.57 5.31 4.59
N LEU A 39 -12.66 4.05 4.14
CA LEU A 39 -13.78 3.50 3.37
C LEU A 39 -14.74 2.67 4.23
N GLY A 40 -14.54 2.60 5.55
CA GLY A 40 -15.39 1.83 6.46
C GLY A 40 -15.25 0.31 6.31
N MET A 41 -14.08 -0.17 5.87
CA MET A 41 -13.80 -1.57 5.59
C MET A 41 -12.75 -2.14 6.53
N SER A 42 -12.75 -3.47 6.70
CA SER A 42 -11.58 -4.17 7.24
C SER A 42 -10.45 -4.20 6.22
N SER A 43 -9.19 -4.29 6.67
CA SER A 43 -8.04 -4.41 5.75
C SER A 43 -8.11 -5.68 4.88
N ALA A 44 -8.70 -6.76 5.38
CA ALA A 44 -8.86 -8.01 4.63
C ALA A 44 -9.88 -7.86 3.49
N ASP A 45 -11.03 -7.23 3.77
CA ASP A 45 -12.05 -6.96 2.75
C ASP A 45 -11.53 -5.98 1.71
N PHE A 46 -10.85 -4.91 2.15
CA PHE A 46 -10.23 -3.92 1.27
C PHE A 46 -9.18 -4.55 0.35
N ALA A 47 -8.32 -5.41 0.87
CA ALA A 47 -7.33 -6.12 0.06
C ALA A 47 -8.00 -7.07 -0.94
N THR A 48 -9.04 -7.78 -0.54
CA THR A 48 -9.78 -8.70 -1.42
C THR A 48 -10.42 -7.94 -2.58
N LEU A 49 -11.16 -6.86 -2.29
CA LEU A 49 -11.76 -6.02 -3.33
C LEU A 49 -10.72 -5.38 -4.25
N GLY A 50 -9.60 -4.91 -3.69
CA GLY A 50 -8.52 -4.30 -4.48
C GLY A 50 -7.88 -5.28 -5.48
N LEU A 51 -7.84 -6.58 -5.16
CA LEU A 51 -7.31 -7.62 -6.05
C LEU A 51 -8.30 -8.04 -7.15
N THR A 52 -9.61 -7.87 -6.92
CA THR A 52 -10.67 -8.30 -7.84
C THR A 52 -11.34 -7.14 -8.57
N ALA A 53 -10.83 -5.91 -8.45
CA ALA A 53 -11.44 -4.74 -9.06
C ALA A 53 -11.30 -4.75 -10.59
N ASP A 54 -12.42 -4.57 -11.30
CA ASP A 54 -12.44 -4.56 -12.78
C ASP A 54 -11.83 -3.29 -13.39
N HIS A 55 -11.86 -2.18 -12.65
CA HIS A 55 -11.43 -0.85 -13.12
C HIS A 55 -10.52 -0.16 -12.09
N PRO A 56 -9.25 -0.58 -11.96
CA PRO A 56 -8.32 0.04 -11.03
C PRO A 56 -8.00 1.49 -11.45
N VAL A 57 -7.87 2.36 -10.46
CA VAL A 57 -7.55 3.79 -10.66
C VAL A 57 -6.04 4.02 -10.55
N ASP A 58 -5.49 4.87 -11.41
CA ASP A 58 -4.12 5.36 -11.27
C ASP A 58 -4.02 6.40 -10.14
N LEU A 59 -3.33 6.00 -9.06
CA LEU A 59 -3.06 6.84 -7.89
C LEU A 59 -1.91 7.84 -8.12
N GLY A 60 -1.25 7.78 -9.27
CA GLY A 60 -0.21 8.72 -9.71
C GLY A 60 1.09 8.55 -8.95
N SER A 61 1.30 9.36 -7.91
CA SER A 61 2.60 9.45 -7.22
C SER A 61 2.79 8.31 -6.20
N ARG A 62 4.04 8.13 -5.76
CA ARG A 62 4.41 7.15 -4.72
C ARG A 62 4.15 7.61 -3.28
N CYS A 63 3.72 8.85 -3.05
CA CYS A 63 3.53 9.38 -1.69
C CYS A 63 2.09 9.17 -1.22
N THR A 64 1.91 8.53 -0.05
CA THR A 64 0.60 8.30 0.60
C THR A 64 -0.28 9.55 0.66
N VAL A 65 0.31 10.72 0.93
CA VAL A 65 -0.42 11.99 1.02
C VAL A 65 -1.07 12.35 -0.31
N PHE A 66 -0.32 12.27 -1.40
CA PHE A 66 -0.82 12.60 -2.74
C PHE A 66 -1.74 11.50 -3.28
N MET A 67 -1.46 10.22 -2.97
CA MET A 67 -2.37 9.12 -3.32
C MET A 67 -3.75 9.33 -2.69
N ASN A 68 -3.84 9.80 -1.44
CA ASN A 68 -5.13 10.06 -0.80
C ASN A 68 -5.93 11.17 -1.52
N SER A 69 -5.25 12.23 -1.98
CA SER A 69 -5.89 13.26 -2.81
C SER A 69 -6.43 12.68 -4.12
N ARG A 70 -5.70 11.75 -4.75
CA ARG A 70 -6.14 11.07 -5.97
C ARG A 70 -7.33 10.13 -5.73
N VAL A 71 -7.36 9.38 -4.64
CA VAL A 71 -8.52 8.55 -4.24
C VAL A 71 -9.78 9.41 -4.10
N LYS A 72 -9.69 10.53 -3.38
CA LYS A 72 -10.83 11.45 -3.19
C LYS A 72 -11.31 12.07 -4.50
N GLN A 73 -10.40 12.33 -5.43
CA GLN A 73 -10.73 12.84 -6.76
C GLN A 73 -11.44 11.78 -7.59
N ALA A 74 -10.90 10.55 -7.62
CA ALA A 74 -11.48 9.44 -8.36
C ALA A 74 -12.90 9.08 -7.88
N GLN A 75 -13.16 9.17 -6.57
CA GLN A 75 -14.51 8.99 -6.00
C GLN A 75 -15.52 10.06 -6.42
N LYS A 76 -15.07 11.21 -6.95
CA LYS A 76 -15.94 12.27 -7.47
C LYS A 76 -16.12 12.19 -8.98
N GLU A 77 -15.12 11.66 -9.67
CA GLU A 77 -15.11 11.48 -11.13
C GLU A 77 -15.83 10.19 -11.55
N GLY A 78 -16.05 9.27 -10.61
CA GLY A 78 -16.87 8.05 -10.74
C GLY A 78 -18.27 8.20 -10.19
#